data_AF-A0A239LBR5-F1
#
_entry.id   AF-A0A239LBR5-F1
#
_cell.length_a   1.000
_cell.length_b   1.000
_cell.length_c   1.000
_cell.angle_alpha   90.00
_cell.angle_beta   90.00
_cell.angle_gamma   90.00
#
_symmetry.space_group_name_H-M   'P 1'
#
loop_
_entity.id
_entity.type
_entity.pdbx_description
1 polymer ?
#
loop_
_entity_poly.entity_id
_entity_poly.type
_entity_poly.pdbx_seq_one_letter_code
_entity_poly.pdbx_strand_id
1 'polypeptide(L)'
;MARKVFFSFHFANDFWRTQQIRNINALEGQSLYSANDWEQVKRNGDAAIEKWIADQMHGKSCVVVLVGAETASRPWIIHEISKGWNDKRGILGIRIDKLLDNSGRPSAQGANPFSKVTFTGTNRTLAEVAPLKTPAGADSKSAYASITNNIENWIEEAINIRNNN
;
A
#
# COMPACT_ATOMS: atom_id res chain seq x y z
N MET A 1 -12.26 15.68 -3.77
CA MET A 1 -12.97 14.53 -4.37
C MET A 1 -12.25 13.29 -3.90
N ALA A 2 -12.96 12.31 -3.33
CA ALA A 2 -12.33 11.09 -2.83
C ALA A 2 -11.64 10.34 -3.98
N ARG A 3 -10.33 10.06 -3.83
CA ARG A 3 -9.55 9.30 -4.81
C ARG A 3 -9.77 7.80 -4.59
N LYS A 4 -10.00 7.06 -5.67
CA LYS A 4 -10.05 5.60 -5.62
C LYS A 4 -8.62 5.05 -5.59
N VAL A 5 -8.26 4.32 -4.55
CA VAL A 5 -6.87 3.86 -4.32
C VAL A 5 -6.76 2.36 -4.06
N PHE A 6 -5.82 1.67 -4.68
CA PHE A 6 -5.57 0.26 -4.39
C PHE A 6 -4.69 0.11 -3.15
N PHE A 7 -5.14 -0.63 -2.13
CA PHE A 7 -4.33 -0.91 -0.94
C PHE A 7 -3.55 -2.22 -1.13
N SER A 8 -2.23 -2.13 -0.99
CA SER A 8 -1.27 -3.24 -1.03
C SER A 8 -0.66 -3.44 0.35
N PHE A 9 -0.69 -4.67 0.88
CA PHE A 9 -0.15 -4.98 2.21
C PHE A 9 0.09 -6.46 2.43
N HIS A 10 0.87 -6.80 3.47
CA HIS A 10 1.13 -8.19 3.84
C HIS A 10 -0.03 -8.77 4.65
N PHE A 11 -0.89 -9.55 3.99
CA PHE A 11 -2.08 -10.14 4.61
C PHE A 11 -1.85 -10.87 5.94
N ALA A 12 -0.87 -11.77 6.01
CA ALA A 12 -0.72 -12.62 7.20
C ALA A 12 -0.34 -11.84 8.46
N ASN A 13 0.48 -10.79 8.34
CA ASN A 13 1.06 -10.08 9.48
C ASN A 13 0.34 -8.76 9.78
N ASP A 14 -0.15 -8.08 8.74
CA ASP A 14 -0.60 -6.69 8.86
C ASP A 14 -2.11 -6.52 8.71
N PHE A 15 -2.88 -7.58 8.45
CA PHE A 15 -4.33 -7.49 8.22
C PHE A 15 -5.03 -6.61 9.26
N TRP A 16 -4.87 -6.90 10.56
CA TRP A 16 -5.50 -6.12 11.63
C TRP A 16 -5.07 -4.64 11.67
N ARG A 17 -3.78 -4.36 11.45
CA ARG A 17 -3.25 -2.98 11.40
C ARG A 17 -3.84 -2.22 10.22
N THR A 18 -3.93 -2.88 9.07
CA THR A 18 -4.44 -2.28 7.84
C THR A 18 -5.94 -2.00 7.90
N GLN A 19 -6.73 -2.79 8.64
CA GLN A 19 -8.17 -2.54 8.80
C GLN A 19 -8.43 -1.13 9.35
N GLN A 20 -7.60 -0.67 10.31
CA GLN A 20 -7.73 0.68 10.86
C GLN A 20 -7.59 1.74 9.76
N ILE A 21 -6.61 1.60 8.87
CA ILE A 21 -6.36 2.58 7.79
C ILE A 21 -7.38 2.45 6.67
N ARG A 22 -7.75 1.23 6.30
CA ARG A 22 -8.72 0.95 5.23
C ARG A 22 -10.09 1.53 5.57
N ASN A 23 -10.44 1.58 6.86
CA ASN A 23 -11.67 2.19 7.36
C ASN A 23 -11.65 3.73 7.36
N ILE A 24 -10.48 4.38 7.44
CA ILE A 24 -10.38 5.85 7.32
C ILE A 24 -10.89 6.31 5.95
N ASN A 25 -10.54 5.56 4.89
CA ASN A 25 -10.83 5.92 3.51
C ASN A 25 -11.98 5.10 2.89
N ALA A 26 -12.75 4.37 3.70
CA ALA A 26 -13.91 3.59 3.25
C ALA A 26 -15.13 4.46 2.83
N LEU A 27 -14.97 5.77 2.72
CA LEU A 27 -15.95 6.76 2.28
C LEU A 27 -15.33 7.51 1.09
N GLU A 28 -15.43 7.09 -0.17
CA GLU A 28 -16.65 6.78 -0.92
C GLU A 28 -16.42 5.64 -1.93
N GLY A 29 -17.16 4.53 -1.78
CA GLY A 29 -17.46 3.60 -2.88
C GLY A 29 -16.39 2.57 -3.26
N GLN A 30 -15.41 2.30 -2.37
CA GLN A 30 -14.38 1.31 -2.65
C GLN A 30 -14.61 -0.01 -1.90
N SER A 31 -14.86 -1.08 -2.65
CA SER A 31 -14.95 -2.43 -2.09
C SER A 31 -13.62 -2.84 -1.46
N LEU A 32 -13.66 -3.18 -0.17
CA LEU A 32 -12.55 -3.75 0.57
C LEU A 32 -12.61 -5.27 0.40
N TYR A 33 -11.67 -5.84 -0.35
CA TYR A 33 -11.55 -7.29 -0.46
C TYR A 33 -11.14 -7.91 0.89
N SER A 34 -11.74 -9.05 1.21
CA SER A 34 -11.54 -9.79 2.46
C SER A 34 -10.34 -10.73 2.37
N ALA A 35 -9.89 -11.26 3.52
CA ALA A 35 -8.87 -12.30 3.54
C ALA A 35 -9.35 -13.57 2.80
N ASN A 36 -10.65 -13.87 2.86
CA ASN A 36 -11.24 -15.03 2.18
C ASN A 36 -11.16 -14.88 0.65
N ASP A 37 -11.46 -13.69 0.12
CA ASP A 37 -11.34 -13.43 -1.32
C ASP A 37 -9.90 -13.65 -1.79
N TRP A 38 -8.94 -13.16 -1.01
CA TRP A 38 -7.52 -13.32 -1.32
C TRP A 38 -7.06 -14.78 -1.27
N GLU A 39 -7.52 -15.57 -0.29
CA GLU A 39 -7.22 -17.00 -0.21
C GLU A 39 -7.81 -17.79 -1.37
N GLN A 40 -9.03 -17.46 -1.81
CA GLN A 40 -9.64 -18.09 -2.98
C GLN A 40 -8.84 -17.82 -4.26
N VAL A 41 -8.43 -16.57 -4.47
CA VAL A 41 -7.61 -16.19 -5.64
C VAL A 41 -6.26 -16.91 -5.62
N LYS A 42 -5.61 -17.00 -4.45
CA LYS A 42 -4.35 -17.73 -4.31
C LYS A 42 -4.42 -19.20 -4.72
N ARG A 43 -5.56 -19.87 -4.49
CA ARG A 43 -5.75 -21.28 -4.88
C ARG A 43 -5.82 -21.49 -6.39
N ASN A 44 -6.08 -20.43 -7.16
CA ASN A 44 -6.27 -20.49 -8.61
C ASN A 44 -4.95 -20.23 -9.39
N GLY A 45 -3.82 -20.08 -8.69
CA GLY A 45 -2.49 -19.93 -9.29
C GLY A 45 -2.12 -18.50 -9.70
N ASP A 46 -0.87 -18.33 -10.13
CA ASP A 46 -0.25 -17.01 -10.33
C ASP A 46 -0.98 -16.15 -11.37
N ALA A 47 -1.40 -16.72 -12.50
CA ALA A 47 -2.14 -15.99 -13.53
C ALA A 47 -3.49 -15.45 -13.01
N ALA A 48 -4.15 -16.19 -12.11
CA ALA A 48 -5.39 -15.72 -11.49
C ALA A 48 -5.12 -14.58 -10.51
N ILE A 49 -4.01 -14.63 -9.78
CA ILE A 49 -3.58 -13.55 -8.88
C ILE A 49 -3.26 -12.28 -9.68
N GLU A 50 -2.48 -12.37 -10.75
CA GLU A 50 -2.15 -11.22 -11.61
C GLU A 50 -3.40 -10.57 -12.21
N LYS A 51 -4.32 -11.38 -12.74
CA LYS A 51 -5.60 -10.89 -13.29
C LYS A 51 -6.42 -10.20 -12.20
N TRP A 52 -6.56 -10.84 -11.05
CA TRP A 52 -7.32 -10.28 -9.94
C TRP A 52 -6.71 -8.94 -9.45
N ILE A 53 -5.38 -8.85 -9.34
CA ILE A 53 -4.69 -7.58 -9.02
C ILE A 53 -5.01 -6.51 -10.08
N ALA A 54 -4.94 -6.86 -11.37
CA ALA A 54 -5.28 -5.94 -12.46
C ALA A 54 -6.71 -5.41 -12.36
N ASP A 55 -7.65 -6.30 -12.07
CA ASP A 55 -9.07 -5.95 -11.91
C ASP A 55 -9.28 -5.05 -10.68
N GLN A 56 -8.61 -5.32 -9.55
CA GLN A 56 -8.69 -4.48 -8.36
C GLN A 56 -8.05 -3.10 -8.54
N MET A 57 -7.00 -3.01 -9.36
CA MET A 57 -6.35 -1.74 -9.72
C MET A 57 -7.13 -0.95 -10.74
N HIS A 58 -8.05 -1.56 -11.51
CA HIS A 58 -8.80 -0.87 -12.54
C HIS A 58 -9.58 0.34 -11.96
N GLY A 59 -9.48 1.49 -12.64
CA GLY A 59 -10.09 2.75 -12.20
C GLY A 59 -9.53 3.38 -10.93
N LYS A 60 -8.38 2.91 -10.40
CA LYS A 60 -7.70 3.52 -9.24
C LYS A 60 -6.63 4.52 -9.65
N SER A 61 -6.56 5.67 -9.02
CA SER A 61 -5.54 6.68 -9.35
C SER A 61 -4.20 6.45 -8.65
N CYS A 62 -4.18 5.69 -7.56
CA CYS A 62 -2.99 5.47 -6.75
C CYS A 62 -2.96 4.06 -6.14
N VAL A 63 -1.76 3.50 -5.98
CA VAL A 63 -1.47 2.33 -5.15
C VAL A 63 -0.86 2.81 -3.83
N VAL A 64 -1.53 2.49 -2.73
CA VAL A 64 -1.10 2.77 -1.36
C VAL A 64 -0.58 1.49 -0.73
N VAL A 65 0.73 1.43 -0.53
CA VAL A 65 1.42 0.31 0.11
C VAL A 65 1.51 0.55 1.60
N LEU A 66 0.89 -0.31 2.40
CA LEU A 66 0.98 -0.28 3.86
C LEU A 66 2.19 -1.13 4.29
N VAL A 67 3.24 -0.43 4.74
CA VAL A 67 4.57 -0.98 4.97
C VAL A 67 4.72 -1.42 6.43
N GLY A 68 4.53 -2.72 6.67
CA GLY A 68 4.89 -3.42 7.89
C GLY A 68 6.29 -4.03 7.82
N ALA A 69 6.68 -4.79 8.84
CA ALA A 69 8.03 -5.35 8.99
C ALA A 69 8.50 -6.16 7.76
N GLU A 70 7.59 -6.93 7.17
CA GLU A 70 7.91 -7.90 6.13
C GLU A 70 7.40 -7.52 4.74
N THR A 71 6.71 -6.38 4.58
CA THR A 71 6.07 -5.94 3.33
C THR A 71 7.05 -5.95 2.15
N ALA A 72 8.28 -5.45 2.35
CA ALA A 72 9.29 -5.36 1.30
C ALA A 72 9.85 -6.70 0.82
N SER A 73 9.58 -7.80 1.53
CA SER A 73 10.01 -9.15 1.15
C SER A 73 8.97 -9.92 0.33
N ARG A 74 7.77 -9.36 0.12
CA ARG A 74 6.64 -10.09 -0.47
C ARG A 74 6.59 -9.89 -1.99
N PRO A 75 6.76 -10.96 -2.81
CA PRO A 75 6.85 -10.83 -4.25
C PRO A 75 5.62 -10.18 -4.88
N TRP A 76 4.42 -10.55 -4.41
CA TRP A 76 3.17 -9.95 -4.89
C TRP A 76 3.08 -8.44 -4.63
N ILE A 77 3.64 -7.95 -3.53
CA ILE A 77 3.67 -6.51 -3.24
C ILE A 77 4.61 -5.79 -4.21
N ILE A 78 5.76 -6.39 -4.52
CA ILE A 78 6.70 -5.84 -5.52
C ILE A 78 6.04 -5.83 -6.91
N HIS A 79 5.31 -6.89 -7.26
CA HIS A 79 4.53 -6.95 -8.50
C HIS A 79 3.46 -5.85 -8.55
N GLU A 80 2.68 -5.67 -7.49
CA GLU A 80 1.64 -4.64 -7.38
C GLU A 80 2.20 -3.22 -7.56
N ILE A 81 3.35 -2.94 -6.94
CA ILE A 81 4.04 -1.65 -7.07
C ILE A 81 4.50 -1.42 -8.52
N SER A 82 5.18 -2.41 -9.11
CA SER A 82 5.68 -2.32 -10.47
C SER A 82 4.54 -2.13 -11.47
N LYS A 83 3.48 -2.93 -11.35
CA LYS A 83 2.27 -2.83 -12.18
C LYS A 83 1.59 -1.48 -12.02
N GLY A 84 1.37 -1.02 -10.79
CA GLY A 84 0.74 0.28 -10.55
C GLY A 84 1.51 1.43 -11.21
N TRP A 85 2.85 1.41 -11.15
CA TRP A 85 3.67 2.43 -11.78
C TRP A 85 3.58 2.39 -13.32
N ASN A 86 3.64 1.19 -13.90
CA ASN A 86 3.51 0.96 -15.34
C ASN A 86 2.11 1.35 -15.87
N ASP A 87 1.08 1.14 -15.06
CA ASP A 87 -0.31 1.56 -15.32
C ASP A 87 -0.55 3.07 -15.13
N LYS A 88 0.51 3.87 -14.96
CA LYS A 88 0.47 5.32 -14.74
C LYS A 88 -0.28 5.76 -13.48
N ARG A 89 -0.23 4.95 -12.41
CA ARG A 89 -0.83 5.28 -11.10
C ARG A 89 0.21 5.89 -10.16
N GLY A 90 -0.24 6.77 -9.28
CA GLY A 90 0.59 7.25 -8.17
C GLY A 90 0.99 6.10 -7.25
N ILE A 91 2.19 6.12 -6.69
CA ILE A 91 2.67 5.10 -5.73
C ILE A 91 2.96 5.80 -4.41
N LEU A 92 2.32 5.35 -3.34
CA LEU A 92 2.49 5.88 -1.99
C LEU A 92 2.82 4.75 -1.01
N GLY A 93 3.84 4.93 -0.18
CA GLY A 93 4.13 4.04 0.94
C GLY A 93 3.74 4.70 2.25
N ILE A 94 3.07 3.98 3.14
CA ILE A 94 2.78 4.45 4.50
C ILE A 94 3.26 3.38 5.48
N ARG A 95 4.16 3.75 6.39
CA ARG A 95 4.61 2.86 7.45
C ARG A 95 3.52 2.64 8.50
N ILE A 96 3.30 1.38 8.87
CA ILE A 96 2.23 0.97 9.79
C ILE A 96 2.74 0.24 11.03
N ASP A 97 4.06 0.20 11.22
CA ASP A 97 4.72 -0.51 12.32
C ASP A 97 4.27 -0.03 13.71
N LYS A 98 3.92 1.26 13.83
CA LYS A 98 3.41 1.86 15.07
C LYS A 98 1.96 1.49 15.38
N LEU A 99 1.19 0.96 14.42
CA LEU A 99 -0.19 0.56 14.66
C LEU A 99 -0.24 -0.76 15.43
N LEU A 100 -1.11 -0.84 16.42
CA LEU A 100 -1.28 -2.06 17.19
C LEU A 100 -2.04 -3.12 16.39
N ASP A 101 -1.66 -4.39 16.55
CA ASP A 101 -2.47 -5.53 16.14
C ASP A 101 -3.60 -5.83 17.14
N ASN A 102 -4.34 -6.91 16.90
CA ASN A 102 -5.40 -7.41 17.77
C ASN A 102 -4.92 -7.79 19.19
N SER A 103 -3.62 -7.99 19.40
CA SER A 103 -3.03 -8.26 20.72
C SER A 103 -2.50 -6.99 21.40
N GLY A 104 -2.74 -5.81 20.81
CA GLY A 104 -2.28 -4.54 21.35
C GLY A 104 -0.77 -4.31 21.18
N ARG A 105 -0.11 -4.98 20.22
CA ARG A 105 1.35 -4.90 20.05
C ARG A 105 1.75 -4.14 18.77
N PRO A 106 2.75 -3.25 18.84
CA PRO A 106 3.36 -2.68 17.64
C PRO A 106 4.22 -3.72 16.92
N SER A 107 4.65 -3.40 15.71
CA SER A 107 5.58 -4.19 14.91
C SER A 107 6.93 -3.48 14.77
N ALA A 108 7.94 -4.21 14.31
CA ALA A 108 9.18 -3.60 13.84
C ALA A 108 8.95 -2.82 12.53
N GLN A 109 9.73 -1.77 12.32
CA GLN A 109 9.73 -1.00 11.09
C GLN A 109 10.32 -1.85 9.94
N GLY A 110 9.59 -1.96 8.83
CA GLY A 110 10.05 -2.71 7.64
C GLY A 110 10.99 -1.92 6.73
N ALA A 111 11.65 -2.62 5.81
CA ALA A 111 12.45 -1.97 4.76
C ALA A 111 11.55 -1.21 3.75
N ASN A 112 12.13 -0.30 2.98
CA ASN A 112 11.41 0.41 1.91
C ASN A 112 11.15 -0.56 0.72
N PRO A 113 9.89 -0.93 0.42
CA PRO A 113 9.59 -1.85 -0.68
C PRO A 113 9.96 -1.28 -2.06
N PHE A 114 9.99 0.04 -2.22
CA PHE A 114 10.29 0.69 -3.49
C PHE A 114 11.75 0.50 -3.94
N SER A 115 12.64 0.17 -3.00
CA SER A 115 14.04 -0.19 -3.31
C SER A 115 14.18 -1.48 -4.12
N LYS A 116 13.12 -2.31 -4.14
CA LYS A 116 13.08 -3.58 -4.87
C LYS A 116 12.52 -3.45 -6.29
N VAL A 117 12.03 -2.27 -6.67
CA VAL A 117 11.50 -2.00 -8.00
C VAL A 117 12.48 -1.10 -8.75
N THR A 118 13.09 -1.63 -9.79
CA THR A 118 14.05 -0.91 -10.64
C THR A 118 13.39 -0.42 -11.92
N PHE A 119 13.83 0.73 -12.42
CA PHE A 119 13.41 1.21 -13.74
C PHE A 119 14.17 0.46 -14.84
N THR A 120 13.43 -0.02 -15.84
CA THR A 120 14.01 -0.77 -16.96
C THR A 120 15.12 0.02 -17.64
N GLY A 121 16.28 -0.61 -17.84
CA GLY A 121 17.44 0.01 -18.49
C GLY A 121 18.22 1.00 -17.62
N THR A 122 17.96 1.07 -16.31
CA THR A 122 18.73 1.91 -15.38
C THR A 122 19.01 1.19 -14.06
N ASN A 123 19.96 1.71 -13.28
CA ASN A 123 20.19 1.28 -11.89
C ASN A 123 19.33 2.04 -10.87
N ARG A 124 18.42 2.89 -11.33
CA ARG A 124 17.58 3.71 -10.46
C ARG A 124 16.42 2.89 -9.93
N THR A 125 16.01 3.18 -8.70
CA THR A 125 14.90 2.49 -8.05
C THR A 125 13.72 3.42 -7.83
N LEU A 126 12.53 2.84 -7.68
CA LEU A 126 11.34 3.59 -7.38
C LEU A 126 11.44 4.32 -6.02
N ALA A 127 12.34 3.89 -5.12
CA ALA A 127 12.59 4.57 -3.85
C ALA A 127 13.13 6.01 -4.01
N GLU A 128 13.68 6.36 -5.17
CA GLU A 128 14.14 7.73 -5.46
C GLU A 128 13.00 8.68 -5.84
N VAL A 129 11.82 8.12 -6.19
CA VAL A 129 10.71 8.88 -6.78
C VAL A 129 9.45 8.76 -5.94
N ALA A 130 9.04 7.54 -5.58
CA ALA A 130 7.81 7.31 -4.85
C ALA A 130 7.93 7.69 -3.36
N PRO A 131 6.99 8.48 -2.82
CA PRO A 131 7.01 8.89 -1.42
C PRO A 131 6.76 7.71 -0.48
N LEU A 132 7.65 7.54 0.52
CA LEU A 132 7.43 6.68 1.67
C LEU A 132 7.24 7.55 2.92
N LYS A 133 6.05 7.52 3.51
CA LYS A 133 5.66 8.33 4.66
C LYS A 133 5.78 7.54 5.96
N THR A 134 6.36 8.19 6.96
CA THR A 134 6.43 7.70 8.34
C THR A 134 5.48 8.54 9.20
N PRO A 135 4.38 7.95 9.73
CA PRO A 135 3.46 8.69 10.59
C PRO A 135 4.15 9.26 11.83
N ALA A 136 3.77 10.51 12.17
CA ALA A 136 4.23 11.18 13.38
C ALA A 136 3.57 10.57 14.63
N GLY A 137 4.20 10.77 15.79
CA GLY A 137 3.70 10.25 17.07
C GLY A 137 4.51 9.07 17.61
N ALA A 138 4.44 8.90 18.94
CA ALA A 138 5.18 7.87 19.68
C ALA A 138 4.35 6.60 19.91
N ASP A 139 3.03 6.68 19.77
CA ASP A 139 2.10 5.58 20.02
C ASP A 139 1.14 5.35 18.84
N SER A 140 0.38 4.26 18.90
CA SER A 140 -0.56 3.91 17.83
C SER A 140 -1.66 4.95 17.63
N LYS A 141 -2.10 5.64 18.69
CA LYS A 141 -3.18 6.62 18.60
C LYS A 141 -2.72 7.87 17.84
N SER A 142 -1.54 8.38 18.17
CA SER A 142 -0.91 9.51 17.50
C SER A 142 -0.48 9.17 16.07
N ALA A 143 0.02 7.95 15.83
CA ALA A 143 0.31 7.45 14.49
C ALA A 143 -0.96 7.37 13.63
N TYR A 144 -2.05 6.81 14.16
CA TYR A 144 -3.34 6.76 13.48
C TYR A 144 -3.89 8.15 13.14
N ALA A 145 -3.82 9.10 14.10
CA ALA A 145 -4.22 10.49 13.86
C ALA A 145 -3.37 11.15 12.78
N SER A 146 -2.06 10.92 12.79
CA SER A 146 -1.15 11.42 11.74
C SER A 146 -1.50 10.87 10.37
N ILE A 147 -1.83 9.59 10.24
CA ILE A 147 -2.30 9.02 8.96
C ILE A 147 -3.62 9.67 8.55
N THR A 148 -4.60 9.70 9.45
CA THR A 148 -5.95 10.23 9.17
C THR A 148 -5.90 11.66 8.64
N ASN A 149 -5.11 12.52 9.28
CA ASN A 149 -5.05 13.94 8.94
C ASN A 149 -4.27 14.24 7.64
N ASN A 150 -3.49 13.28 7.12
CA ASN A 150 -2.57 13.54 6.02
C ASN A 150 -2.73 12.60 4.81
N ILE A 151 -3.45 11.49 4.93
CA ILE A 151 -3.49 10.44 3.89
C ILE A 151 -3.98 10.96 2.54
N GLU A 152 -4.99 11.84 2.52
CA GLU A 152 -5.48 12.45 1.28
C GLU A 152 -4.40 13.29 0.59
N ASN A 153 -3.71 14.14 1.36
CA ASN A 153 -2.63 14.97 0.83
C ASN A 153 -1.45 14.12 0.32
N TRP A 154 -1.12 13.04 1.01
CA TRP A 154 -0.06 12.11 0.58
C TRP A 154 -0.45 11.37 -0.71
N ILE A 155 -1.73 11.04 -0.89
CA ILE A 155 -2.25 10.44 -2.13
C ILE A 155 -2.12 11.45 -3.29
N GLU A 156 -2.55 12.69 -3.10
CA GLU A 156 -2.41 13.74 -4.13
C GLU A 156 -0.94 13.99 -4.48
N GLU A 157 -0.05 14.03 -3.49
CA GLU A 157 1.40 14.15 -3.71
C GLU A 157 1.92 13.00 -4.59
N ALA A 158 1.57 11.75 -4.27
CA ALA A 158 1.99 10.58 -5.05
C ALA A 158 1.46 10.60 -6.49
N ILE A 159 0.22 11.07 -6.70
CA ILE A 159 -0.37 11.24 -8.04
C ILE A 159 0.37 12.34 -8.81
N ASN A 160 0.65 13.47 -8.17
CA ASN A 160 1.37 14.58 -8.79
C ASN A 160 2.81 14.20 -9.17
N ILE A 161 3.52 13.47 -8.31
CA ILE A 161 4.84 12.91 -8.62
C ILE A 161 4.75 12.01 -9.86
N ARG A 162 3.72 11.14 -9.95
CA ARG A 162 3.54 10.27 -11.11
C ARG A 162 3.26 11.05 -12.39
N ASN A 163 2.47 12.12 -12.33
CA ASN A 163 2.16 12.93 -13.51
C ASN A 163 3.38 13.70 -14.05
N ASN A 164 4.37 13.94 -13.20
CA ASN A 164 5.61 14.64 -13.54
C ASN A 164 6.76 13.71 -13.98
N ASN A 165 6.53 12.39 -14.08
CA ASN A 165 7.51 11.38 -14.49
C ASN A 165 6.98 10.50 -15.63
#